data_AF-A0A086P4Q9-F1
#
_entry.id   AF-A0A086P4Q9-F1
#
_cell.length_a   1.000
_cell.length_b   1.000
_cell.length_c   1.000
_cell.angle_alpha   90.00
_cell.angle_beta   90.00
_cell.angle_gamma   90.00
#
_symmetry.space_group_name_H-M   'P 1'
#
loop_
_entity.id
_entity.type
_entity.pdbx_description
1 polymer ?
#
loop_
_entity_poly.entity_id
_entity_poly.type
_entity_poly.pdbx_seq_one_letter_code
_entity_poly.pdbx_strand_id
1 'polypeptide(L)' 'MKNAPVRGAVFHAILRDCLEAQRAPKETEIQLIACKIWQDSFAAIANKDWHDLVPDSQEYQYTINAARMAFGIHSANSAA' A
#
# COMPACT_ATOMS: atom_id res chain seq x y z
N MET A 1 25.19 -8.26 -12.51
CA MET A 1 23.86 -7.61 -12.58
C MET A 1 23.33 -7.54 -11.16
N LYS A 2 23.05 -6.35 -10.63
CA LYS A 2 22.62 -6.16 -9.24
C LYS A 2 21.17 -6.61 -9.17
N ASN A 3 20.89 -7.68 -8.42
CA ASN A 3 19.53 -8.16 -8.17
C ASN A 3 18.76 -7.05 -7.46
N ALA A 4 18.02 -6.23 -8.21
CA ALA A 4 16.99 -5.40 -7.63
C ALA A 4 16.00 -6.37 -6.96
N PRO A 5 15.63 -6.16 -5.68
CA PRO A 5 14.67 -7.03 -5.03
C PRO A 5 13.43 -7.13 -5.91
N VAL A 6 13.02 -8.37 -6.21
CA VAL A 6 11.79 -8.65 -6.94
C VAL A 6 10.70 -7.84 -6.27
N ARG A 7 10.05 -6.92 -6.99
CA ARG A 7 9.23 -5.86 -6.37
C ARG A 7 8.14 -6.43 -5.45
N GLY A 8 7.64 -7.65 -5.71
CA GLY A 8 6.72 -8.36 -4.82
C GLY A 8 7.31 -8.76 -3.45
N ALA A 9 8.62 -8.96 -3.35
CA ALA A 9 9.29 -9.30 -2.09
C ALA A 9 9.22 -8.17 -1.06
N VAL A 10 9.17 -6.89 -1.49
CA VAL A 10 9.07 -5.73 -0.58
C VAL A 10 7.69 -5.69 0.09
N PHE A 11 6.62 -5.97 -0.67
CA PHE A 11 5.26 -6.05 -0.13
C PHE A 11 5.17 -7.08 1.00
N HIS A 12 5.65 -8.30 0.72
CA HIS A 12 5.61 -9.39 1.70
C HIS A 12 6.55 -9.16 2.88
N ALA A 13 7.71 -8.54 2.69
CA ALA A 13 8.64 -8.26 3.78
C ALA A 13 8.03 -7.28 4.81
N ILE A 14 7.47 -6.15 4.36
CA ILE A 14 6.89 -5.16 5.27
C ILE A 14 5.69 -5.75 6.02
N LEU A 15 4.80 -6.46 5.32
CA LEU A 15 3.66 -7.12 5.95
C LEU A 15 4.09 -8.15 6.98
N ARG A 16 5.03 -9.02 6.62
CA ARG A 16 5.56 -10.04 7.52
C ARG A 16 6.19 -9.40 8.76
N ASP A 17 7.03 -8.38 8.60
CA ASP A 17 7.72 -7.73 9.71
C ASP A 17 6.73 -7.07 10.69
N CYS A 18 5.62 -6.50 10.21
CA CYS A 18 4.55 -5.99 11.07
C CYS A 18 3.83 -7.10 11.82
N LEU A 19 3.50 -8.20 11.14
CA LEU A 19 2.78 -9.34 11.71
C LEU A 19 3.63 -10.11 12.73
N GLU A 20 4.90 -10.39 12.41
CA GLU A 20 5.84 -11.07 13.29
C GLU A 20 6.11 -10.27 14.57
N ALA A 21 6.25 -8.94 14.43
CA ALA A 21 6.43 -8.05 15.58
C ALA A 21 5.12 -7.72 16.32
N GLN A 22 3.97 -8.24 15.87
CA GLN A 22 2.62 -7.95 16.40
C GLN A 22 2.38 -6.45 16.63
N ARG A 23 2.87 -5.63 15.71
CA ARG A 23 2.80 -4.18 15.82
C ARG A 23 1.88 -3.61 14.75
N ALA A 24 1.30 -2.46 15.05
CA ALA A 24 0.65 -1.67 14.02
C ALA A 24 1.68 -1.21 12.97
N PRO A 25 1.33 -1.19 11.68
CA PRO A 25 2.15 -0.57 10.65
C PRO A 25 2.21 0.94 10.86
N LYS A 26 3.37 1.52 10.55
CA LYS A 26 3.56 2.97 10.49
C LYS A 26 2.91 3.53 9.24
N GLU A 27 2.57 4.82 9.26
CA GLU A 27 2.02 5.50 8.08
C GLU A 27 2.93 5.34 6.86
N THR A 28 4.25 5.44 7.02
CA THR A 28 5.20 5.25 5.92
C THR A 28 5.15 3.83 5.33
N GLU A 29 4.86 2.81 6.13
CA GLU A 29 4.74 1.42 5.67
C GLU A 29 3.43 1.19 4.91
N ILE A 30 2.35 1.84 5.36
CA ILE A 30 1.07 1.87 4.64
C ILE A 30 1.26 2.53 3.28
N GLN A 31 1.96 3.67 3.22
CA GLN A 31 2.25 4.38 1.96
C GLN A 31 3.08 3.53 0.99
N LEU A 32 4.06 2.78 1.49
CA LEU A 32 4.88 1.88 0.65
C LEU A 32 4.06 0.73 0.07
N ILE A 33 3.19 0.13 0.88
CA ILE A 33 2.26 -0.92 0.42
C ILE A 33 1.25 -0.34 -0.58
N ALA A 34 0.70 0.85 -0.32
CA ALA A 34 -0.25 1.50 -1.22
C ALA A 34 0.39 1.83 -2.59
N CYS A 35 1.58 2.42 -2.59
CA CYS A 35 2.37 2.64 -3.80
C CYS A 35 2.57 1.36 -4.61
N LYS A 36 2.88 0.25 -3.91
CA LYS A 36 3.05 -1.06 -4.55
C LYS A 36 1.74 -1.61 -5.13
N ILE A 37 0.63 -1.52 -4.40
CA ILE A 37 -0.70 -1.92 -4.90
C ILE A 37 -1.06 -1.11 -6.14
N TRP A 38 -0.84 0.20 -6.12
CA TRP A 38 -1.09 1.10 -7.25
C TRP A 38 -0.31 0.67 -8.49
N GLN A 39 0.99 0.51 -8.34
CA GLN A 39 1.89 0.13 -9.43
C GLN A 39 1.50 -1.21 -10.06
N ASP A 40 1.13 -2.20 -9.25
CA ASP A 40 0.83 -3.55 -9.73
C ASP A 40 -0.58 -3.68 -10.31
N SER A 41 -1.55 -2.90 -9.81
CA SER A 41 -2.98 -3.12 -10.09
C SER A 41 -3.62 -2.04 -10.96
N PHE A 42 -3.14 -0.80 -10.88
CA PHE A 42 -3.86 0.36 -11.42
C PHE A 42 -3.03 1.23 -12.37
N ALA A 43 -1.71 1.34 -12.15
CA ALA A 43 -0.86 2.28 -12.87
C ALA A 43 -0.90 2.09 -14.41
N ALA A 44 -0.93 0.85 -14.89
CA ALA A 44 -1.00 0.55 -16.33
C ALA A 44 -2.35 0.96 -16.96
N ILE A 45 -3.45 0.86 -16.20
CA ILE A 45 -4.81 1.18 -16.67
C ILE A 45 -5.07 2.68 -16.56
N ALA A 46 -4.63 3.30 -15.47
CA ALA A 46 -4.80 4.72 -15.21
C ALA A 46 -3.79 5.61 -15.97
N ASN A 47 -2.71 5.01 -16.50
CA ASN A 47 -1.59 5.71 -17.11
C ASN A 47 -1.02 6.83 -16.22
N LYS A 48 -0.88 6.54 -14.92
CA LYS A 48 -0.39 7.47 -13.89
C LYS A 48 0.50 6.72 -12.89
N ASP A 49 1.63 7.32 -12.50
CA ASP A 49 2.40 6.80 -11.38
C ASP A 49 1.73 7.13 -10.03
N TRP A 50 2.10 6.42 -8.97
CA TRP A 50 1.64 6.70 -7.61
C TRP A 50 1.93 8.15 -7.19
N HIS A 51 3.12 8.67 -7.54
CA HIS A 51 3.53 10.02 -7.17
C HIS A 51 2.80 11.11 -7.95
N ASP A 52 2.12 10.75 -9.04
CA ASP A 52 1.27 11.66 -9.82
C ASP A 52 -0.15 11.74 -9.26
N LEU A 53 -0.50 10.90 -8.28
CA LEU A 53 -1.80 10.98 -7.63
C LEU A 53 -1.89 12.21 -6.75
N VAL A 54 -3.02 12.91 -6.85
CA VAL A 54 -3.35 14.01 -5.94
C VAL A 54 -3.62 13.40 -4.55
N PRO A 55 -2.93 13.85 -3.50
CA PRO A 55 -3.23 13.43 -2.13
C PRO A 55 -4.72 13.63 -1.82
N ASP A 56 -5.32 12.66 -1.12
CA ASP A 56 -6.75 12.63 -0.78
C ASP A 56 -7.73 12.53 -1.95
N SER A 57 -7.26 12.36 -3.19
CA SER A 57 -8.12 11.93 -4.30
C SER A 57 -8.77 10.58 -4.00
N GLN A 58 -9.85 10.27 -4.71
CA GLN A 58 -10.58 9.02 -4.54
C GLN A 58 -9.68 7.81 -4.79
N GLU A 59 -8.85 7.86 -5.83
CA GLU A 59 -7.91 6.80 -6.19
C GLU A 59 -6.82 6.63 -5.12
N TYR A 60 -6.30 7.74 -4.59
CA TYR A 60 -5.34 7.74 -3.49
C TYR A 60 -5.93 7.09 -2.25
N GLN A 61 -7.09 7.56 -1.80
CA GLN A 61 -7.80 7.05 -0.62
C GLN A 61 -8.20 5.59 -0.76
N TYR A 62 -8.67 5.19 -1.95
CA TYR A 62 -9.00 3.79 -2.24
C TYR A 62 -7.78 2.89 -2.07
N THR A 63 -6.64 3.31 -2.62
CA THR A 63 -5.41 2.51 -2.55
C THR A 63 -4.81 2.47 -1.15
N ILE A 64 -4.87 3.58 -0.40
CA ILE A 64 -4.50 3.62 1.03
C ILE A 64 -5.38 2.67 1.85
N ASN A 65 -6.68 2.66 1.59
CA ASN A 65 -7.60 1.73 2.27
C ASN A 65 -7.29 0.27 1.91
N ALA A 66 -6.97 -0.03 0.65
CA ALA A 66 -6.51 -1.36 0.24
C ALA A 66 -5.23 -1.78 0.98
N ALA A 67 -4.26 -0.86 1.14
CA ALA A 67 -3.05 -1.11 1.91
C ALA A 67 -3.35 -1.37 3.40
N ARG A 68 -4.24 -0.58 4.02
CA ARG A 68 -4.70 -0.81 5.40
C ARG A 68 -5.37 -2.17 5.57
N MET A 69 -6.24 -2.56 4.64
CA MET A 69 -6.86 -3.89 4.64
C MET A 69 -5.84 -5.02 4.54
N ALA A 70 -4.75 -4.85 3.78
CA ALA A 70 -3.67 -5.84 3.71
C ALA A 70 -2.99 -6.08 5.07
N PHE A 71 -2.92 -5.04 5.92
CA PHE A 71 -2.46 -5.16 7.32
C PHE A 71 -3.54 -5.64 8.29
N GLY A 72 -4.74 -5.97 7.82
CA GLY A 72 -5.88 -6.29 8.69
C GLY A 72 -6.44 -5.09 9.45
N ILE A 73 -6.08 -3.86 9.05
CA ILE A 73 -6.67 -2.64 9.60
C ILE A 73 -7.96 -2.38 8.85
N HIS A 74 -9.07 -2.70 9.50
CA HIS A 74 -10.37 -2.24 9.05
C HIS A 74 -10.48 -0.76 9.42
N SER A 75 -10.57 0.12 8.41
CA SER A 75 -11.03 1.49 8.66
C SER A 75 -12.36 1.35 9.40
N ALA A 76 -12.41 1.81 10.65
CA ALA A 76 -13.65 1.85 11.41
C ALA A 76 -14.66 2.55 10.53
N ASN A 77 -15.72 1.82 10.18
CA ASN A 77 -16.80 2.33 9.37
C ASN A 77 -17.46 3.47 10.15
N SER A 78 -17.02 4.71 9.94
CA SER A 78 -17.76 5.91 10.33
C SER A 78 -18.91 6.07 9.35
N ALA A 79 -19.87 5.16 9.43
CA ALA A 79 -21.21 5.30 8.91
C ALA A 79 -22.14 5.15 10.11
N ALA A 80 -22.37 6.28 10.79
CA ALA A 80 -23.54 6.51 11.61
C ALA A 80 -24.72 6.89 10.69
#